data_AF-A0AAD6LLE6-F1
#
_entry.id   AF-A0AAD6LLE6-F1
#
_cell.length_a   1.000
_cell.length_b   1.000
_cell.length_c   1.000
_cell.angle_alpha   90.00
_cell.angle_beta   90.00
_cell.angle_gamma   90.00
#
_symmetry.space_group_name_H-M   'P 1'
#
loop_
_entity.id
_entity.type
_entity.pdbx_description
1 polymer ?
#
loop_
_entity_poly.entity_id
_entity_poly.type
_entity_poly.pdbx_seq_one_letter_code
_entity_poly.pdbx_strand_id
1 'polypeptide(L)'
;MIKGWAPQVLILSHRAIGGFLTHCGWNSTVEGICAGVPMITWPQFSEQFLNEKLIVEILRIGVRVGVEVPVSWGEEEKVWSVGGEEGKKRRTRAIELGKTANKAMELGGSSNLNLSFLIQDITKQQTQNKVKYGWRLDLKLSIAFFIYKYYAWIFLSWDADDCDYNYNIYMFVVRLRARR
;
A
#
# COMPACT_ATOMS: atom_id res chain seq x y z
N MET A 1 0.95 7.16 22.47
CA MET A 1 1.53 7.69 21.22
C MET A 1 2.73 6.82 20.86
N ILE A 2 2.73 6.23 19.67
CA ILE A 2 3.89 5.49 19.15
C ILE A 2 4.77 6.52 18.41
N LYS A 3 6.08 6.52 18.66
CA LYS A 3 7.04 7.38 17.96
C LYS A 3 7.88 6.50 17.02
N GLY A 4 8.10 6.95 15.79
CA GLY A 4 8.78 6.16 14.75
C GLY A 4 7.84 5.18 14.03
N TRP A 5 8.38 4.05 13.59
CA TRP A 5 7.62 3.06 12.82
C TRP A 5 6.71 2.22 13.71
N ALA A 6 5.48 1.99 13.25
CA ALA A 6 4.52 1.12 13.92
C ALA A 6 4.21 -0.08 13.03
N PRO A 7 3.92 -1.26 13.61
CA PRO A 7 3.63 -2.47 12.84
C PRO A 7 2.25 -2.38 12.17
N GLN A 8 2.16 -1.63 11.08
CA GLN A 8 0.93 -1.21 10.42
C GLN A 8 0.02 -2.39 10.07
N VAL A 9 0.57 -3.44 9.46
CA VAL A 9 -0.20 -4.64 9.06
C VAL A 9 -0.84 -5.34 10.27
N LEU A 10 -0.10 -5.48 11.38
CA LEU A 10 -0.62 -6.10 12.61
C LEU A 10 -1.72 -5.23 13.24
N ILE A 11 -1.54 -3.91 13.21
CA ILE A 11 -2.55 -2.97 13.71
C ILE A 11 -3.82 -3.08 12.86
N LEU A 12 -3.72 -2.95 11.54
CA LEU A 12 -4.86 -3.01 10.62
C LEU A 12 -5.62 -4.35 10.69
N SER A 13 -4.91 -5.45 10.94
CA SER A 13 -5.51 -6.78 11.09
C SER A 13 -6.24 -6.97 12.42
N HIS A 14 -6.10 -6.05 13.38
CA HIS A 14 -6.68 -6.19 14.70
C HIS A 14 -8.17 -5.85 14.70
N ARG A 15 -9.02 -6.74 15.25
CA ARG A 15 -10.49 -6.62 15.26
C ARG A 15 -11.03 -5.31 15.88
N ALA A 16 -10.26 -4.67 16.75
CA ALA A 16 -10.64 -3.38 17.36
C ALA A 16 -10.48 -2.17 16.42
N ILE A 17 -9.85 -2.33 15.26
CA ILE A 17 -9.68 -1.23 14.30
C ILE A 17 -10.99 -0.98 13.55
N GLY A 18 -11.51 0.24 13.72
CA GLY A 18 -12.77 0.69 13.13
C GLY A 18 -12.62 1.48 11.84
N GLY A 19 -11.42 2.00 11.55
CA GLY A 19 -11.11 2.84 10.40
C GLY A 19 -9.62 3.16 10.31
N PHE A 20 -9.17 3.62 9.15
CA PHE A 20 -7.76 3.87 8.86
C PHE A 20 -7.56 5.25 8.22
N LEU A 21 -6.93 6.17 8.93
CA LEU A 21 -6.48 7.45 8.37
C LEU A 21 -5.19 7.21 7.58
N THR A 22 -5.20 7.53 6.29
CA THR A 22 -4.10 7.25 5.37
C THR A 22 -3.83 8.44 4.47
N HIS A 23 -2.56 8.61 4.10
CA HIS A 23 -2.16 9.58 3.09
C HIS A 23 -2.40 9.10 1.65
N CYS A 24 -3.09 7.96 1.48
CA CYS A 24 -3.44 7.38 0.18
C CYS A 24 -2.25 6.88 -0.65
N GLY A 25 -1.12 6.56 -0.02
CA GLY A 25 -0.07 5.78 -0.66
C GLY A 25 -0.59 4.40 -1.07
N TRP A 26 -0.14 3.87 -2.22
CA TRP A 26 -0.71 2.65 -2.79
C TRP A 26 -0.55 1.43 -1.87
N ASN A 27 0.62 1.27 -1.23
CA ASN A 27 0.84 0.15 -0.29
C ASN A 27 -0.14 0.20 0.89
N SER A 28 -0.24 1.35 1.57
CA SER A 28 -1.21 1.54 2.66
C SER A 28 -2.65 1.32 2.18
N THR A 29 -2.98 1.74 0.96
CA THR A 29 -4.31 1.53 0.37
C THR A 29 -4.61 0.04 0.20
N VAL A 30 -3.68 -0.72 -0.37
CA VAL A 30 -3.82 -2.18 -0.53
C VAL A 30 -3.90 -2.88 0.83
N GLU A 31 -3.08 -2.49 1.81
CA GLU A 31 -3.13 -3.04 3.17
C GLU A 31 -4.50 -2.80 3.84
N GLY A 32 -5.04 -1.58 3.72
CA GLY A 32 -6.36 -1.25 4.24
C GLY A 32 -7.50 -2.02 3.53
N ILE A 33 -7.40 -2.21 2.21
CA ILE A 33 -8.34 -3.03 1.44
C ILE A 33 -8.28 -4.48 1.91
N CYS A 34 -7.09 -5.09 1.95
CA CYS A 34 -6.91 -6.48 2.35
C CYS A 34 -7.39 -6.74 3.79
N ALA A 35 -7.19 -5.79 4.69
CA ALA A 35 -7.71 -5.83 6.06
C ALA A 35 -9.23 -5.57 6.16
N GLY A 36 -9.87 -5.09 5.09
CA GLY A 36 -11.29 -4.76 5.05
C GLY A 36 -11.67 -3.56 5.91
N VAL A 37 -10.76 -2.58 6.04
CA VAL A 37 -10.91 -1.42 6.90
C VAL A 37 -11.30 -0.19 6.07
N PRO A 38 -12.39 0.53 6.43
CA PRO A 38 -12.75 1.77 5.74
C PRO A 38 -11.69 2.86 5.99
N MET A 39 -11.47 3.71 5.00
CA MET A 39 -10.35 4.67 5.01
C MET A 39 -10.82 6.12 5.17
N ILE A 40 -9.98 6.92 5.80
CA ILE A 40 -10.08 8.37 5.80
C ILE A 40 -8.87 8.88 5.02
N THR A 41 -9.13 9.66 3.98
CA THR A 41 -8.10 10.03 3.00
C THR A 41 -7.56 11.42 3.29
N TRP A 42 -6.23 11.49 3.46
CA TRP A 42 -5.46 12.72 3.65
C TRP A 42 -4.26 12.73 2.69
N PRO A 43 -4.49 12.85 1.37
CA PRO A 43 -3.40 12.90 0.40
C PRO A 43 -2.46 14.09 0.68
N GLN A 44 -1.16 13.89 0.45
CA GLN A 44 -0.13 14.90 0.65
C GLN A 44 0.53 15.32 -0.67
N PHE A 45 0.84 14.39 -1.59
CA PHE A 45 1.52 14.69 -2.85
C PHE A 45 1.33 13.61 -3.95
N SER A 46 1.71 13.92 -5.19
CA SER A 46 1.80 12.97 -6.32
C SER A 46 0.47 12.22 -6.63
N GLU A 47 0.54 10.91 -6.84
CA GLU A 47 -0.57 10.04 -7.23
C GLU A 47 -1.58 9.80 -6.10
N GLN A 48 -1.28 10.24 -4.88
CA GLN A 48 -2.14 10.07 -3.70
C GLN A 48 -3.52 10.72 -3.91
N PHE A 49 -3.59 11.82 -4.66
CA PHE A 49 -4.86 12.44 -5.04
C PHE A 49 -5.69 11.58 -6.00
N LEU A 50 -5.04 10.81 -6.89
CA LEU A 50 -5.72 9.85 -7.76
C LEU A 50 -6.21 8.65 -6.95
N ASN A 51 -5.37 8.16 -6.03
CA ASN A 51 -5.74 7.07 -5.13
C ASN A 51 -6.90 7.47 -4.22
N GLU A 52 -6.94 8.71 -3.72
CA GLU A 52 -8.09 9.23 -2.99
C GLU A 52 -9.38 9.15 -3.81
N LYS A 53 -9.35 9.61 -5.08
CA LYS A 53 -10.53 9.50 -5.96
C LYS A 53 -10.97 8.06 -6.14
N LEU A 54 -10.03 7.13 -6.34
CA LEU A 54 -10.32 5.70 -6.40
C LEU A 54 -11.00 5.20 -5.11
N ILE A 55 -10.46 5.53 -3.93
CA ILE A 55 -10.97 5.08 -2.63
C ILE A 55 -12.37 5.64 -2.35
N VAL A 56 -12.58 6.93 -2.62
CA VAL A 56 -13.79 7.66 -2.22
C VAL A 56 -14.91 7.53 -3.25
N GLU A 57 -14.61 7.73 -4.54
CA GLU A 57 -15.63 7.84 -5.59
C GLU A 57 -15.96 6.48 -6.21
N ILE A 58 -14.94 5.65 -6.47
CA ILE A 58 -15.07 4.38 -7.18
C ILE A 58 -15.34 3.23 -6.20
N LEU A 59 -14.41 2.96 -5.29
CA LEU A 59 -14.53 1.88 -4.30
C LEU A 59 -15.55 2.22 -3.21
N ARG A 60 -15.79 3.52 -2.98
CA ARG A 60 -16.71 4.04 -1.97
C ARG A 60 -16.45 3.45 -0.59
N ILE A 61 -15.19 3.24 -0.23
CA ILE A 61 -14.80 2.70 1.09
C ILE A 61 -14.17 3.76 1.98
N GLY A 62 -14.04 5.00 1.51
CA GLY A 62 -13.49 6.08 2.31
C GLY A 62 -14.27 7.38 2.29
N VAL A 63 -13.76 8.32 3.08
CA VAL A 63 -14.24 9.69 3.23
C VAL A 63 -13.01 10.61 3.18
N ARG A 64 -13.13 11.74 2.48
CA ARG A 64 -12.07 12.76 2.45
C ARG A 64 -12.01 13.46 3.79
N VAL A 65 -10.81 13.72 4.31
CA VAL A 65 -10.65 14.60 5.49
C VAL A 65 -11.20 15.99 5.18
N GLY A 66 -11.11 16.45 3.93
CA GLY A 66 -11.81 17.64 3.45
C GLY A 66 -11.53 18.87 4.33
N VAL A 67 -10.26 19.29 4.44
CA VAL A 67 -9.97 20.56 5.12
C VAL A 67 -10.18 21.72 4.14
N GLU A 68 -11.40 22.23 4.07
CA GLU A 68 -11.66 23.61 3.62
C GLU A 68 -11.80 24.57 4.82
N VAL A 69 -12.00 24.04 6.03
CA VAL A 69 -12.14 24.81 7.28
C VAL A 69 -11.47 24.04 8.43
N PRO A 70 -10.75 24.69 9.37
CA PRO A 70 -10.16 24.00 10.51
C PRO A 70 -11.25 23.38 11.39
N VAL A 71 -11.16 22.07 11.61
CA VAL A 71 -12.05 21.35 12.53
C VAL A 71 -11.66 21.72 13.96
N SER A 72 -12.60 22.29 14.70
CA SER A 72 -12.40 22.61 16.11
C SER A 72 -12.35 21.32 16.94
N TRP A 73 -11.45 21.28 17.92
CA TRP A 73 -11.35 20.17 18.88
C TRP A 73 -12.71 19.97 19.57
N GLY A 74 -13.35 18.81 19.35
CA GLY A 74 -14.68 18.49 19.89
C GLY A 74 -15.78 18.27 18.83
N GLU A 75 -15.56 18.64 17.57
CA GLU A 75 -16.48 18.33 16.46
C GLU A 75 -16.06 17.11 15.62
N GLU A 76 -15.22 16.24 16.19
CA GLU A 76 -14.67 15.05 15.52
C GLU A 76 -15.77 14.09 15.02
N GLU A 77 -16.94 14.07 15.66
CA GLU A 77 -18.09 13.25 15.25
C GLU A 77 -18.68 13.68 13.89
N LYS A 78 -18.58 14.97 13.51
CA LYS A 78 -19.07 15.47 12.21
C LYS A 78 -18.15 15.08 11.04
N VAL A 79 -16.84 15.07 11.29
CA VAL A 79 -15.83 14.63 10.30
C VAL A 79 -15.86 13.12 10.15
N TRP A 80 -16.18 12.40 11.22
CA TRP A 80 -16.35 10.96 11.22
C TRP A 80 -17.72 10.54 10.68
N SER A 81 -17.98 10.82 9.40
CA SER A 81 -19.10 10.25 8.63
C SER A 81 -19.03 8.72 8.44
N VAL A 82 -18.23 8.04 9.27
CA VAL A 82 -18.11 6.59 9.40
C VAL A 82 -19.12 6.04 10.42
N GLY A 83 -19.83 6.92 11.14
CA GLY A 83 -21.05 6.59 11.86
C GLY A 83 -22.29 6.54 10.94
N GLY A 84 -23.43 6.07 11.47
CA GLY A 84 -24.68 6.02 10.72
C GLY A 84 -24.76 4.94 9.64
N GLU A 85 -25.78 5.03 8.78
CA GLU A 85 -26.07 4.01 7.77
C GLU A 85 -24.99 3.96 6.67
N GLU A 86 -24.52 5.11 6.21
CA GLU A 86 -23.51 5.20 5.13
C GLU A 86 -22.13 4.69 5.61
N GLY A 87 -21.78 4.93 6.88
CA GLY A 87 -20.60 4.35 7.52
C GLY A 87 -20.65 2.82 7.60
N LYS A 88 -21.83 2.24 7.93
CA LYS A 88 -22.04 0.79 7.90
C LYS A 88 -21.89 0.24 6.48
N LYS A 89 -22.47 0.91 5.47
CA LYS A 89 -22.34 0.52 4.06
C LYS A 89 -20.87 0.53 3.59
N ARG A 90 -20.09 1.56 3.94
CA ARG A 90 -18.64 1.61 3.67
C ARG A 90 -17.90 0.43 4.29
N ARG A 91 -18.18 0.13 5.56
CA ARG A 91 -17.57 -1.00 6.27
C ARG A 91 -17.88 -2.33 5.59
N THR A 92 -19.13 -2.55 5.18
CA THR A 92 -19.51 -3.76 4.44
C THR A 92 -18.76 -3.88 3.13
N ARG A 93 -18.72 -2.80 2.32
CA ARG A 93 -17.95 -2.76 1.06
C ARG A 93 -16.46 -3.05 1.28
N ALA A 94 -15.85 -2.45 2.31
CA ALA A 94 -14.45 -2.68 2.64
C ALA A 94 -14.19 -4.16 2.96
N ILE A 95 -15.04 -4.79 3.77
CA ILE A 95 -14.94 -6.22 4.10
C ILE A 95 -15.08 -7.10 2.85
N GLU A 96 -16.02 -6.78 1.95
CA GLU A 96 -16.22 -7.52 0.70
C GLU A 96 -15.01 -7.41 -0.24
N LEU A 97 -14.46 -6.21 -0.39
CA LEU A 97 -13.24 -5.98 -1.16
C LEU A 97 -12.05 -6.71 -0.54
N GLY A 98 -11.89 -6.69 0.78
CA GLY A 98 -10.84 -7.45 1.46
C GLY A 98 -10.95 -8.94 1.24
N LYS A 99 -12.15 -9.52 1.31
CA LYS A 99 -12.38 -10.94 0.95
C LYS A 99 -12.00 -11.22 -0.50
N THR A 100 -12.34 -10.30 -1.41
CA THR A 100 -12.06 -10.45 -2.85
C THR A 100 -10.57 -10.37 -3.14
N ALA A 101 -9.86 -9.43 -2.50
CA ALA A 101 -8.42 -9.26 -2.61
C ALA A 101 -7.67 -10.50 -2.11
N ASN A 102 -8.07 -11.05 -0.95
CA ASN A 102 -7.48 -12.29 -0.43
C ASN A 102 -7.74 -13.49 -1.37
N LYS A 103 -8.98 -13.67 -1.85
CA LYS A 103 -9.33 -14.71 -2.84
C LYS A 103 -8.54 -14.61 -4.15
N ALA A 104 -8.21 -13.40 -4.60
CA ALA A 104 -7.42 -13.21 -5.81
C ALA A 104 -5.98 -13.76 -5.66
N MET A 105 -5.46 -13.80 -4.43
CA MET A 105 -4.11 -14.27 -4.10
C MET A 105 -4.04 -15.73 -3.62
N GLU A 106 -5.17 -16.32 -3.22
CA GLU A 106 -5.29 -17.74 -2.89
C GLU A 106 -4.91 -18.64 -4.08
N LEU A 107 -4.62 -19.93 -3.79
CA LEU A 107 -4.28 -20.90 -4.84
C LEU A 107 -5.42 -21.01 -5.86
N GLY A 108 -5.13 -20.74 -7.12
CA GLY A 108 -6.15 -20.71 -8.19
C GLY A 108 -6.90 -19.38 -8.33
N GLY A 109 -6.58 -18.37 -7.49
CA GLY A 109 -7.07 -17.00 -7.63
C GLY A 109 -6.49 -16.30 -8.86
N SER A 110 -7.15 -15.23 -9.32
CA SER A 110 -6.77 -14.53 -10.56
C SER A 110 -5.34 -13.96 -10.54
N SER A 111 -4.96 -13.28 -9.45
CA SER A 111 -3.60 -12.74 -9.29
C SER A 111 -2.56 -13.85 -9.12
N ASN A 112 -2.91 -14.92 -8.40
CA ASN A 112 -2.07 -16.11 -8.26
C ASN A 112 -1.78 -16.78 -9.62
N LEU A 113 -2.81 -16.94 -10.45
CA LEU A 113 -2.69 -17.49 -11.80
C LEU A 113 -1.88 -16.57 -12.72
N ASN A 114 -2.14 -15.27 -12.69
CA ASN A 114 -1.38 -14.29 -13.49
C ASN A 114 0.11 -14.32 -13.15
N LEU A 115 0.46 -14.39 -11.87
CA LEU A 115 1.85 -14.54 -11.43
C LEU A 115 2.44 -15.88 -11.90
N SER A 116 1.67 -16.96 -11.82
CA SER A 116 2.09 -18.29 -12.29
C SER A 116 2.36 -18.30 -13.79
N PHE A 117 1.49 -17.68 -14.59
CA PHE A 117 1.69 -17.53 -16.04
C PHE A 117 2.91 -16.68 -16.37
N LEU A 118 3.10 -15.56 -15.65
CA LEU A 118 4.29 -14.74 -15.83
C LEU A 118 5.58 -15.53 -15.55
N ILE A 119 5.62 -16.30 -14.46
CA ILE A 119 6.77 -17.16 -14.13
C ILE A 119 7.01 -18.22 -15.21
N GLN A 120 5.95 -18.87 -15.69
CA GLN A 120 6.04 -19.85 -16.76
C GLN A 120 6.59 -19.23 -18.05
N ASP A 121 6.14 -18.02 -18.42
CA ASP A 121 6.58 -17.35 -19.63
C ASP A 121 8.06 -16.93 -19.54
N ILE A 122 8.49 -16.39 -18.40
CA ILE A 122 9.91 -16.09 -18.15
C ILE A 122 10.76 -17.37 -18.23
N THR A 123 10.28 -18.47 -17.66
CA THR A 123 10.98 -19.76 -17.66
C THR A 123 11.10 -20.34 -19.08
N LYS A 124 10.04 -20.24 -19.88
CA LYS A 124 10.05 -20.62 -21.29
C LYS A 124 11.05 -19.77 -22.08
N GLN A 125 11.06 -18.46 -21.89
CA GLN A 125 12.00 -17.56 -22.54
C GLN A 125 13.45 -17.90 -22.18
N GLN A 126 13.74 -18.17 -20.91
CA GLN A 126 15.09 -18.58 -20.49
C GLN A 126 15.52 -19.91 -21.13
N THR A 127 14.61 -20.88 -21.23
CA THR A 127 14.89 -22.18 -21.85
C THR A 127 15.12 -22.04 -23.35
N GLN A 128 14.27 -21.28 -24.04
CA GLN A 128 14.42 -20.96 -25.46
C GLN A 128 15.72 -20.20 -25.74
N ASN A 129 16.09 -19.24 -24.88
CA ASN A 129 17.36 -18.51 -25.01
C ASN A 129 18.57 -19.42 -24.79
N LYS A 130 18.50 -20.38 -23.84
CA LYS A 130 19.57 -21.38 -23.65
C LYS A 130 19.72 -22.32 -24.85
N VAL A 131 18.62 -22.73 -25.48
CA VAL A 131 18.62 -23.57 -26.68
C VAL A 131 19.11 -22.78 -27.91
N LYS A 132 18.65 -21.54 -28.08
CA LYS A 132 18.94 -20.69 -29.24
C LYS A 132 20.37 -20.14 -29.25
N TYR A 133 20.93 -19.83 -28.08
CA TYR A 133 22.26 -19.24 -27.93
C TYR A 133 23.24 -20.18 -27.24
N GLY A 134 23.04 -21.50 -27.42
CA GLY A 134 23.82 -22.60 -26.84
C GLY A 134 25.21 -22.19 -26.36
N TRP A 135 25.33 -22.02 -25.04
CA TRP A 135 26.55 -21.67 -24.31
C TRP A 135 27.40 -20.56 -24.93
N ARG A 136 26.99 -19.29 -24.78
CA ARG A 136 27.96 -18.16 -24.79
C ARG A 136 27.45 -16.93 -24.06
N LEU A 137 27.52 -16.98 -22.74
CA LEU A 137 27.83 -15.85 -21.85
C LEU A 137 27.94 -16.41 -20.44
N ASP A 138 29.17 -16.51 -19.94
CA ASP A 138 29.41 -16.81 -18.54
C ASP A 138 28.68 -15.75 -17.71
N LEU A 139 27.55 -16.13 -17.10
CA LEU A 139 26.70 -15.21 -16.34
C LEU A 139 27.50 -14.52 -15.22
N LYS A 140 28.59 -15.15 -14.76
CA LYS A 140 29.56 -14.59 -13.83
C LYS A 140 30.24 -13.32 -14.36
N LEU A 141 30.61 -13.27 -15.64
CA LEU A 141 31.27 -12.11 -16.27
C LEU A 141 30.29 -10.95 -16.48
N SER A 142 29.04 -11.23 -16.86
CA SER A 142 28.04 -10.17 -17.08
C SER A 142 27.51 -9.59 -15.76
N ILE A 143 27.29 -10.43 -14.75
CA ILE A 143 26.94 -9.98 -13.39
C ILE A 143 28.10 -9.17 -12.78
N ALA A 144 29.35 -9.61 -12.93
CA ALA A 144 30.50 -8.85 -12.46
C ALA A 144 30.60 -7.46 -13.12
N PHE A 145 30.32 -7.37 -14.43
CA PHE A 145 30.29 -6.08 -15.14
C PHE A 145 29.15 -5.17 -14.67
N PHE A 146 27.98 -5.73 -14.37
CA PHE A 146 26.82 -4.98 -13.89
C PHE A 146 27.01 -4.51 -12.44
N ILE A 147 27.55 -5.39 -11.60
CA ILE A 147 27.96 -5.09 -10.22
C ILE A 147 28.99 -3.97 -10.23
N TYR A 148 30.05 -4.08 -11.03
CA TYR A 148 31.10 -3.05 -11.10
C TYR A 148 30.55 -1.69 -11.56
N LYS A 149 29.66 -1.68 -12.57
CA LYS A 149 28.99 -0.45 -13.00
C LYS A 149 28.05 0.14 -11.95
N TYR A 150 27.34 -0.70 -11.20
CA TYR A 150 26.41 -0.26 -10.16
C TYR A 150 27.15 0.29 -8.93
N TYR A 151 28.22 -0.37 -8.49
CA TYR A 151 29.08 0.12 -7.41
C TYR A 151 29.86 1.38 -7.82
N ALA A 152 30.32 1.49 -9.06
CA ALA A 152 30.94 2.72 -9.57
C ALA A 152 29.97 3.90 -9.64
N TRP A 153 28.68 3.65 -9.95
CA TRP A 153 27.65 4.69 -9.94
C TRP A 153 27.31 5.16 -8.52
N ILE A 154 27.16 4.24 -7.56
CA ILE A 154 26.96 4.58 -6.14
C ILE A 154 28.13 5.42 -5.60
N PHE A 155 29.37 5.04 -5.91
CA PHE A 155 30.56 5.77 -5.43
C PHE A 155 30.67 7.17 -6.05
N LEU A 156 30.18 7.38 -7.27
CA LEU A 156 30.13 8.69 -7.93
C LEU A 156 28.90 9.54 -7.54
N SER A 157 27.85 8.92 -7.00
CA SER A 157 26.65 9.62 -6.51
C SER A 157 26.71 9.98 -5.02
N TRP A 158 27.58 9.35 -4.23
CA TRP A 158 27.66 9.60 -2.79
C TRP A 158 28.41 10.89 -2.41
N ASP A 159 29.22 11.45 -3.32
CA ASP A 159 29.85 12.77 -3.13
C ASP A 159 28.90 13.96 -3.46
N ALA A 160 27.64 13.71 -3.83
CA ALA A 160 26.76 14.74 -4.37
C ALA A 160 25.55 15.15 -3.51
N ASP A 161 25.19 14.43 -2.44
CA ASP A 161 23.98 14.73 -1.66
C ASP A 161 24.20 14.62 -0.13
N ASP A 162 24.79 15.66 0.45
CA ASP A 162 24.52 16.05 1.84
C ASP A 162 23.11 16.67 1.90
N CYS A 163 22.08 15.88 2.23
CA CYS A 163 20.77 16.40 2.62
C CYS A 163 20.01 15.43 3.55
N ASP A 164 20.03 15.75 4.84
CA ASP A 164 19.18 15.20 5.90
C ASP A 164 17.68 15.29 5.54
N TYR A 165 17.00 14.15 5.40
CA TYR A 165 15.53 14.09 5.46
C TYR A 165 15.06 13.00 6.43
N ASN A 166 14.85 13.42 7.68
CA ASN A 166 14.14 12.66 8.71
C ASN A 166 12.63 12.66 8.43
N TYR A 167 12.11 11.61 7.80
CA TYR A 167 10.66 11.43 7.61
C TYR A 167 10.01 10.82 8.86
N ASN A 168 9.49 11.68 9.74
CA ASN A 168 8.59 11.29 10.82
C ASN A 168 7.17 11.06 10.27
N ILE A 169 6.76 9.80 10.16
CA ILE A 169 5.38 9.39 9.86
C ILE A 169 4.59 9.39 11.17
N TYR A 170 3.68 10.36 11.35
CA TYR A 170 2.73 10.37 12.46
C TYR A 170 1.60 9.40 12.18
N MET A 171 1.61 8.23 12.83
CA MET A 171 0.50 7.29 12.83
C MET A 171 -0.43 7.58 14.02
N PHE A 172 -1.63 8.12 13.76
CA PHE A 172 -2.68 8.23 14.76
C PHE A 172 -3.53 6.94 14.78
N VAL A 173 -3.27 6.07 15.75
CA VAL A 173 -4.10 4.90 16.05
C VAL A 173 -5.08 5.28 17.16
N VAL A 174 -6.35 5.46 16.82
CA VAL A 174 -7.41 5.72 17.80
C VAL A 174 -7.99 4.38 18.29
N ARG A 175 -7.85 4.10 19.59
CA ARG A 175 -8.40 2.91 20.25
C ARG A 175 -9.85 3.17 20.65
N LEU A 176 -10.81 2.54 19.98
CA LEU A 176 -12.22 2.60 20.38
C LEU A 176 -12.48 1.67 21.58
N ARG A 177 -12.91 2.25 22.71
CA ARG A 177 -13.44 1.51 23.86
C ARG A 177 -14.97 1.62 23.82
N ALA A 178 -15.65 0.54 23.44
CA ALA A 178 -17.09 0.44 23.62
C ALA A 178 -17.39 0.44 25.13
N ARG A 179 -18.09 1.46 25.62
CA ARG A 179 -18.75 1.38 26.95
C ARG A 179 -20.12 0.74 26.74
N ARG A 180 -20.40 -0.24 27.60
CA ARG A 180 -21.71 -0.88 27.77
C ARG A 180 -22.74 0.13 28.26
#